data_AF-A0A7K4H2F9-F1
#
_entry.id   AF-A0A7K4H2F9-F1
#
_cell.length_a   1.000
_cell.length_b   1.000
_cell.length_c   1.000
_cell.angle_alpha   90.00
_cell.angle_beta   90.00
_cell.angle_gamma   90.00
#
_symmetry.space_group_name_H-M   'P 1'
#
loop_
_entity.id
_entity.type
_entity.pdbx_description
1 polymer ?
#
loop_
_entity_poly.entity_id
_entity_poly.type
_entity_poly.pdbx_seq_one_letter_code
_entity_poly.pdbx_strand_id
1 'polypeptide(L)'
;MCPFTKEEVTSLAFKIYKENKGLEKSVWDLAQLCVTINKNVKNGYDIKPLETDNLILLIREDVNGQVILPSEDEIREVAEIIYNENPSRSQLDWYIAEKQLLLEEIKKLIDYNR
;
A
#
# COMPACT_ATOMS: atom_id res chain seq x y z
N MET A 1 6.00 -14.48 -5.73
CA MET A 1 4.51 -14.56 -5.73
C MET A 1 3.98 -13.45 -4.83
N CYS A 2 2.82 -12.84 -5.10
CA CYS A 2 2.22 -11.87 -4.16
C CYS A 2 2.07 -12.52 -2.77
N PRO A 3 2.32 -11.79 -1.67
CA PRO A 3 2.23 -12.35 -0.32
C PRO A 3 0.85 -12.88 0.08
N PHE A 4 -0.18 -12.45 -0.64
CA PHE A 4 -1.57 -12.67 -0.33
C PHE A 4 -2.23 -13.52 -1.39
N THR A 5 -3.16 -14.37 -0.96
CA THR A 5 -3.97 -15.14 -1.90
C THR A 5 -4.86 -14.21 -2.71
N LYS A 6 -5.16 -14.61 -3.95
CA LYS A 6 -6.11 -13.88 -4.80
C LYS A 6 -7.46 -13.69 -4.11
N GLU A 7 -7.87 -14.65 -3.28
CA GLU A 7 -9.15 -14.63 -2.55
C GLU A 7 -9.19 -13.57 -1.45
N GLU A 8 -8.11 -13.38 -0.70
CA GLU A 8 -8.00 -12.33 0.32
C GLU A 8 -8.09 -10.94 -0.31
N VAL A 9 -7.33 -10.71 -1.38
CA VAL A 9 -7.35 -9.44 -2.12
C VAL A 9 -8.73 -9.20 -2.71
N THR A 10 -9.34 -10.22 -3.32
CA THR A 10 -10.69 -10.12 -3.90
C THR A 10 -11.75 -9.77 -2.85
N SER A 11 -11.69 -10.42 -1.68
CA SER A 11 -12.65 -10.20 -0.59
C SER A 11 -12.58 -8.78 -0.05
N LEU A 12 -11.36 -8.25 0.12
CA LEU A 12 -11.14 -6.88 0.59
C LEU A 12 -11.48 -5.85 -0.49
N ALA A 13 -11.11 -6.09 -1.75
CA ALA A 13 -11.47 -5.23 -2.88
C ALA A 13 -12.99 -5.09 -3.01
N PHE A 14 -13.73 -6.19 -2.84
CA PHE A 14 -15.19 -6.16 -2.86
C PHE A 14 -15.79 -5.34 -1.69
N LYS A 15 -15.16 -5.37 -0.51
CA LYS A 15 -15.55 -4.52 0.61
C LYS A 15 -15.31 -3.04 0.29
N ILE A 16 -14.15 -2.68 -0.27
CA ILE A 16 -13.81 -1.32 -0.67
C ILE A 16 -14.78 -0.80 -1.75
N TYR A 17 -15.09 -1.64 -2.75
CA TYR A 17 -16.09 -1.33 -3.78
C TYR A 17 -17.44 -0.95 -3.17
N LYS A 18 -17.91 -1.72 -2.17
CA LYS A 18 -19.18 -1.45 -1.47
C LYS A 18 -19.19 -0.14 -0.68
N GLU A 19 -18.04 0.36 -0.24
CA GLU A 19 -17.94 1.67 0.40
C GLU A 19 -18.20 2.83 -0.58
N ASN A 20 -18.16 2.56 -1.89
CA ASN A 20 -18.54 3.47 -2.97
C ASN A 20 -17.95 4.88 -2.83
N LYS A 21 -16.66 4.95 -2.46
CA LYS A 21 -15.92 6.22 -2.35
C LYS A 21 -15.87 6.95 -3.69
N GLY A 22 -15.67 8.27 -3.72
CA GLY A 22 -15.39 8.99 -4.97
C GLY A 22 -14.09 8.50 -5.63
N LEU A 23 -13.93 8.74 -6.94
CA LEU A 23 -12.70 8.42 -7.67
C LEU A 23 -11.47 9.10 -7.03
N GLU A 24 -11.55 10.41 -6.82
CA GLU A 24 -10.48 11.20 -6.20
C GLU A 24 -10.06 10.65 -4.84
N LYS A 25 -11.04 10.28 -4.00
CA LYS A 25 -10.77 9.69 -2.69
C LYS A 25 -10.09 8.33 -2.81
N SER A 26 -10.45 7.52 -3.80
CA SER A 26 -9.84 6.20 -4.01
C SER A 26 -8.39 6.34 -4.52
N VAL A 27 -8.15 7.31 -5.41
CA VAL A 27 -6.80 7.67 -5.87
C VAL A 27 -5.95 8.15 -4.69
N TRP A 28 -6.50 9.04 -3.85
CA TRP A 28 -5.82 9.53 -2.66
C TRP A 28 -5.49 8.42 -1.67
N ASP A 29 -6.45 7.54 -1.36
CA ASP A 29 -6.26 6.40 -0.47
C ASP A 29 -5.14 5.47 -1.00
N LEU A 30 -5.13 5.19 -2.30
CA LEU A 30 -4.08 4.39 -2.93
C LEU A 30 -2.70 5.07 -2.84
N ALA A 31 -2.63 6.36 -3.16
CA ALA A 31 -1.40 7.13 -3.08
C ALA A 31 -0.83 7.14 -1.66
N GLN A 32 -1.69 7.38 -0.66
CA GLN A 32 -1.29 7.35 0.75
C GLN A 32 -0.69 6.00 1.14
N LEU A 33 -1.32 4.89 0.74
CA LEU A 33 -0.81 3.55 1.02
C LEU A 33 0.56 3.32 0.36
N CYS A 34 0.71 3.68 -0.91
CA CYS A 34 1.97 3.55 -1.65
C CYS A 34 3.10 4.34 -0.98
N VAL A 35 2.89 5.62 -0.68
CA VAL A 35 3.94 6.44 -0.04
C VAL A 35 4.24 5.93 1.37
N THR A 36 3.23 5.51 2.14
CA THR A 36 3.45 4.94 3.47
C THR A 36 4.34 3.70 3.39
N ILE A 37 4.04 2.76 2.49
CA ILE A 37 4.87 1.57 2.30
C ILE A 37 6.30 1.98 1.90
N ASN A 38 6.44 2.90 0.94
CA ASN A 38 7.75 3.34 0.45
C ASN A 38 8.59 4.03 1.52
N LYS A 39 7.97 4.75 2.46
CA LYS A 39 8.68 5.40 3.56
C LYS A 39 9.19 4.43 4.61
N ASN A 40 8.60 3.24 4.72
CA ASN A 40 8.92 2.25 5.77
C ASN A 40 9.73 1.05 5.24
N VAL A 41 9.83 0.90 3.93
CA VAL A 41 10.50 -0.22 3.27
C VAL A 41 11.62 0.27 2.35
N LYS A 42 12.82 -0.27 2.49
CA LYS A 42 13.98 -0.13 1.59
C LYS A 42 13.54 -0.58 0.18
N ASN A 43 13.85 0.23 -0.84
CA ASN A 43 13.48 -0.03 -2.24
C ASN A 43 11.96 -0.12 -2.52
N GLY A 44 11.10 0.55 -1.76
CA GLY A 44 9.63 0.51 -1.99
C GLY A 44 9.16 0.98 -3.37
N TYR A 45 9.98 1.74 -4.11
CA TYR A 45 9.71 2.14 -5.50
C TYR A 45 10.00 1.05 -6.54
N ASP A 46 10.57 -0.10 -6.16
CA ASP A 46 10.91 -1.17 -7.10
C ASP A 46 9.63 -1.93 -7.50
N ILE A 47 9.36 -2.00 -8.82
CA ILE A 47 8.12 -2.58 -9.40
C ILE A 47 8.11 -4.11 -9.29
N LYS A 48 9.21 -4.72 -8.80
CA LYS A 48 9.32 -6.16 -8.63
C LYS A 48 8.40 -6.67 -7.51
N PRO A 49 7.71 -7.80 -7.72
CA PRO A 49 6.85 -8.38 -6.69
C PRO A 49 7.69 -8.71 -5.44
N LEU A 50 7.33 -8.09 -4.32
CA LEU A 50 7.93 -8.36 -3.02
C LEU A 50 7.51 -9.75 -2.54
N GLU A 51 8.49 -10.61 -2.26
CA GLU A 51 8.24 -11.90 -1.61
C GLU A 51 8.19 -11.70 -0.09
N THR A 52 7.16 -12.26 0.55
CA THR A 52 6.83 -12.06 1.98
C THR A 52 8.00 -12.41 2.90
N ASP A 53 8.77 -13.44 2.56
CA ASP A 53 9.88 -13.93 3.38
C ASP A 53 11.05 -12.93 3.45
N ASN A 54 11.10 -11.96 2.52
CA ASN A 54 12.11 -10.91 2.48
C ASN A 54 11.60 -9.57 3.03
N LEU A 55 10.31 -9.45 3.37
CA LEU A 55 9.72 -8.16 3.77
C LEU A 55 10.39 -7.57 5.01
N ILE A 56 10.73 -8.41 5.99
CA ILE A 56 11.41 -8.01 7.21
C ILE A 56 12.80 -7.41 6.93
N LEU A 57 13.53 -7.94 5.95
CA LEU A 57 14.85 -7.45 5.53
C LEU A 57 14.75 -6.11 4.80
N LEU A 58 13.57 -5.83 4.26
CA LEU A 58 13.29 -4.59 3.57
C LEU A 58 12.77 -3.51 4.53
N ILE A 59 12.43 -3.79 5.78
CA ILE A 59 12.06 -2.72 6.72
C ILE A 59 13.28 -1.80 6.90
N ARG A 60 13.05 -0.50 6.83
CA ARG A 60 14.10 0.50 7.04
C ARG A 60 14.58 0.46 8.49
N GLU A 61 15.89 0.57 8.68
CA GLU A 61 16.53 0.49 10.00
C GLU A 61 16.18 1.69 10.91
N ASP A 62 15.79 2.82 10.34
CA ASP A 62 15.35 4.00 11.08
C ASP A 62 13.87 3.94 11.51
N VAL A 63 13.15 2.87 11.16
CA VAL A 63 11.80 2.60 11.65
C VAL A 63 11.88 2.01 13.06
N ASN A 64 11.97 2.90 14.05
CA ASN A 64 12.07 2.57 15.48
C ASN A 64 10.72 2.10 16.06
N GLY A 65 10.17 0.99 15.56
CA GLY A 65 8.95 0.39 16.10
C GLY A 65 7.66 1.16 15.79
N GLN A 66 7.70 2.18 14.92
CA GLN A 66 6.52 2.95 14.50
C GLN A 66 6.55 3.28 13.01
N VAL A 67 5.40 3.12 12.35
CA VAL A 67 5.23 3.46 10.93
C VAL A 67 5.43 4.96 10.71
N ILE A 68 6.35 5.30 9.82
CA ILE A 68 6.56 6.66 9.32
C ILE A 68 5.43 7.01 8.36
N LEU A 69 4.63 8.02 8.72
CA LEU A 69 3.53 8.50 7.89
C LEU A 69 4.02 9.45 6.77
N PRO A 70 3.36 9.45 5.61
CA PRO A 70 3.64 10.39 4.54
C PRO A 70 3.09 11.78 4.83
N SER A 71 3.72 12.80 4.26
CA SER A 71 3.20 14.17 4.21
C SER A 71 2.17 14.33 3.10
N GLU A 72 1.34 15.38 3.19
CA GLU A 72 0.29 15.63 2.18
C GLU A 72 0.88 15.88 0.78
N ASP A 73 2.00 16.59 0.69
CA ASP A 73 2.65 16.88 -0.60
C ASP A 73 3.17 15.61 -1.28
N GLU A 74 3.78 14.70 -0.52
CA GLU A 74 4.23 13.40 -1.05
C GLU A 74 3.04 12.55 -1.53
N ILE A 75 1.91 12.58 -0.81
CA ILE A 75 0.68 11.88 -1.24
C ILE A 75 0.17 12.51 -2.54
N ARG A 76 0.15 13.85 -2.63
CA ARG A 76 -0.36 14.58 -3.79
C ARG A 76 0.44 14.25 -5.06
N GLU A 77 1.77 14.23 -4.99
CA GLU A 77 2.63 13.87 -6.12
C GLU A 77 2.29 12.48 -6.68
N VAL A 78 2.13 11.48 -5.79
CA VAL A 78 1.77 10.12 -6.22
C VAL A 78 0.31 10.02 -6.68
N ALA A 79 -0.60 10.77 -6.07
CA ALA A 79 -2.00 10.83 -6.47
C ALA A 79 -2.15 11.38 -7.89
N GLU A 80 -1.38 12.42 -8.26
CA GLU A 80 -1.36 12.97 -9.61
C GLU A 80 -0.88 11.94 -10.64
N ILE A 81 0.17 11.17 -10.32
CA ILE A 81 0.66 10.09 -11.19
C ILE A 81 -0.44 9.04 -11.41
N ILE A 82 -1.04 8.53 -10.33
CA ILE A 82 -2.12 7.53 -10.42
C ILE A 82 -3.33 8.08 -11.19
N TYR A 83 -3.68 9.35 -10.98
CA TYR A 83 -4.78 9.99 -11.69
C TYR A 83 -4.51 10.05 -13.20
N ASN A 84 -3.28 10.41 -13.59
CA ASN A 84 -2.85 10.50 -14.98
C ASN A 84 -2.78 9.13 -15.67
N GLU A 85 -2.50 8.05 -14.94
CA GLU A 85 -2.60 6.67 -15.46
C GLU A 85 -4.04 6.22 -15.73
N ASN A 86 -5.03 6.97 -15.21
CA ASN A 86 -6.46 6.76 -15.41
C ASN A 86 -6.92 5.29 -15.20
N PRO A 87 -6.60 4.68 -14.04
CA PRO A 87 -7.01 3.31 -13.74
C PRO A 87 -8.53 3.19 -13.62
N SER A 88 -9.08 2.05 -14.05
CA SER A 88 -10.50 1.76 -13.82
C SER A 88 -10.80 1.62 -12.34
N ARG A 89 -12.08 1.77 -11.97
CA ARG A 89 -12.47 1.70 -10.57
C ARG A 89 -12.15 0.35 -9.92
N SER A 90 -12.43 -0.74 -10.62
CA SER A 90 -12.11 -2.08 -10.11
C SER A 90 -10.61 -2.31 -9.93
N GLN A 91 -9.77 -1.67 -10.75
CA GLN A 91 -8.31 -1.72 -10.57
C GLN A 91 -7.90 -0.94 -9.31
N LEU A 92 -8.45 0.25 -9.08
CA LEU A 92 -8.19 1.01 -7.85
C LEU A 92 -8.59 0.22 -6.61
N ASP A 93 -9.80 -0.34 -6.58
CA ASP A 93 -10.28 -1.12 -5.44
C ASP A 93 -9.37 -2.35 -5.17
N TRP A 94 -8.89 -2.99 -6.24
CA TRP A 94 -7.93 -4.09 -6.16
C TRP A 94 -6.57 -3.66 -5.60
N TYR A 95 -5.99 -2.57 -6.12
CA TYR A 95 -4.69 -2.07 -5.67
C TYR A 95 -4.74 -1.57 -4.23
N ILE A 96 -5.82 -0.90 -3.83
CA ILE A 96 -6.02 -0.47 -2.44
C ILE A 96 -6.06 -1.70 -1.53
N ALA A 97 -6.82 -2.73 -1.90
CA ALA A 97 -6.89 -3.96 -1.11
C ALA A 97 -5.52 -4.62 -0.93
N GLU A 98 -4.78 -4.80 -2.02
CA GLU A 98 -3.44 -5.39 -1.97
C GLU A 98 -2.49 -4.58 -1.08
N LYS A 99 -2.46 -3.25 -1.24
CA LYS A 99 -1.58 -2.37 -0.48
C LYS A 99 -1.98 -2.26 0.99
N GLN A 100 -3.27 -2.34 1.32
CA GLN A 100 -3.73 -2.44 2.70
C GLN A 100 -3.21 -3.70 3.38
N LEU A 101 -3.34 -4.86 2.74
CA LEU A 101 -2.82 -6.12 3.29
C LEU A 101 -1.31 -6.05 3.50
N LEU A 102 -0.59 -5.49 2.53
CA LEU A 102 0.86 -5.31 2.62
C LEU A 102 1.26 -4.40 3.80
N LEU A 103 0.58 -3.27 3.96
CA LEU A 103 0.86 -2.33 5.03
C LEU A 103 0.56 -2.93 6.41
N GLU A 104 -0.51 -3.72 6.54
CA GLU A 104 -0.83 -4.43 7.78
C GLU A 104 0.25 -5.45 8.13
N GLU A 105 0.82 -6.15 7.15
CA GLU A 105 1.93 -7.07 7.40
C GLU A 105 3.20 -6.32 7.83
N ILE A 106 3.53 -5.20 7.18
CA ILE A 106 4.64 -4.33 7.58
C ILE A 106 4.45 -3.85 9.02
N LYS A 107 3.25 -3.40 9.38
CA LYS A 107 2.93 -2.97 10.75
C LYS A 107 3.16 -4.08 11.77
N LYS A 108 2.71 -5.30 11.50
CA LYS A 108 2.94 -6.45 12.38
C LYS A 108 4.42 -6.75 12.56
N LEU A 109 5.19 -6.71 11.47
CA LEU A 109 6.63 -6.96 11.53
C LEU A 109 7.37 -5.86 12.32
N ILE A 110 6.96 -4.60 12.17
CA ILE A 110 7.51 -3.48 12.96
C ILE A 110 7.20 -3.67 14.44
N ASP A 111 5.96 -4.04 14.79
CA ASP A 111 5.54 -4.25 16.18
C ASP A 111 6.18 -5.50 16.81
N TYR A 112 6.43 -6.54 16.02
CA TYR A 112 7.13 -7.75 16.47
C TYR A 112 8.63 -7.53 16.76
N ASN A 113 9.27 -6.56 16.10
CA ASN A 113 10.68 -6.21 16.33
C ASN A 113 10.89 -5.19 17.46
N ARG A 114 9.83 -4.84 18.20
CA ARG A 114 9.88 -3.98 19.38
C ARG A 114 10.29 -4.74 20.63
#